data_AF-A0A4V5PM93-F1
#
_entry.id   AF-A0A4V5PM93-F1
#
_cell.length_a   1.000
_cell.length_b   1.000
_cell.length_c   1.000
_cell.angle_alpha   90.00
_cell.angle_beta   90.00
_cell.angle_gamma   90.00
#
_symmetry.space_group_name_H-M   'P 1'
#
loop_
_entity.id
_entity.type
_entity.pdbx_description
1 polymer ?
#
loop_
_entity_poly.entity_id
_entity_poly.type
_entity_poly.pdbx_seq_one_letter_code
_entity_poly.pdbx_strand_id
1 'polypeptide(L)'
;MAVLTTRVLQYRSDNGVVKDVTLTVFTPRKTDQDDWECGFQFSPPPNQRTLHVRGVDAIQALLSCLTVARSYIEHPTEERSSWQGMVHAGLPRFAEKPEAYQPPTVPPCEANPGGLEPLAVGTLGCPDEAGRARALALTVYKPVRVDDGTWKCAFLLGSTLDEPVRHGTGDDFIEALLDGLALARATYEAMIPEGWEAPLSDEFLGPTFLPYKVGRAYAMEPTSDPDMPDFSAP
;
A
#
# COMPACT_ATOMS: atom_id res chain seq x y z
N MET A 1 -17.30 -12.10 3.01
CA MET A 1 -16.34 -11.33 2.21
C MET A 1 -15.15 -12.20 1.90
N ALA A 2 -14.53 -12.08 0.72
CA ALA A 2 -13.29 -12.80 0.42
C ALA A 2 -12.14 -12.19 1.21
N VAL A 3 -11.27 -13.03 1.77
CA VAL A 3 -10.04 -12.57 2.42
C VAL A 3 -9.05 -12.19 1.32
N LEU A 4 -8.48 -10.99 1.44
CA LEU A 4 -7.41 -10.53 0.57
C LEU A 4 -6.06 -11.04 1.09
N THR A 5 -5.79 -10.81 2.38
CA THR A 5 -4.56 -11.26 3.03
C THR A 5 -4.74 -11.33 4.54
N THR A 6 -3.88 -12.11 5.19
CA THR A 6 -3.78 -12.22 6.64
C THR A 6 -2.31 -12.04 7.05
N ARG A 7 -2.06 -11.20 8.05
CA ARG A 7 -0.73 -10.91 8.59
C ARG A 7 -0.74 -11.05 10.10
N VAL A 8 0.23 -11.78 10.64
CA VAL A 8 0.48 -11.80 12.09
C VAL A 8 1.38 -10.62 12.44
N LEU A 9 1.00 -9.89 13.47
CA LEU A 9 1.61 -8.65 13.94
C LEU A 9 1.88 -8.81 15.42
N GLN A 10 2.86 -8.07 15.93
CA GLN A 10 3.21 -8.09 17.35
C GLN A 10 2.79 -6.78 18.02
N TYR A 11 2.11 -6.93 19.16
CA TYR A 11 1.62 -5.84 19.98
C TYR A 11 2.07 -6.03 21.43
N ARG A 12 2.67 -5.01 22.02
CA ARG A 12 3.03 -4.96 23.44
C ARG A 12 1.83 -4.42 24.22
N SER A 13 1.22 -5.28 25.04
CA SER A 13 0.10 -4.86 25.90
C SER A 13 0.55 -3.94 27.04
N ASP A 14 -0.41 -3.31 27.71
CA ASP A 14 -0.23 -2.34 28.80
C ASP A 14 0.65 -2.83 29.96
N ASN A 15 0.79 -4.15 30.11
CA ASN A 15 1.65 -4.80 31.11
C ASN A 15 3.08 -5.09 30.59
N GLY A 16 3.46 -4.59 29.42
CA GLY A 16 4.77 -4.80 28.78
C GLY A 16 4.94 -6.12 28.04
N VAL A 17 3.92 -7.01 28.03
CA VAL A 17 4.01 -8.33 27.37
C VAL A 17 3.74 -8.21 25.87
N VAL A 18 4.63 -8.78 25.05
CA VAL A 18 4.43 -8.91 23.60
C VAL A 18 3.45 -10.04 23.30
N LYS A 19 2.46 -9.77 22.46
CA LYS A 19 1.41 -10.69 22.02
C LYS A 19 1.26 -10.62 20.51
N ASP A 20 0.97 -11.77 19.92
CA ASP A 20 0.61 -11.85 18.51
C ASP A 20 -0.85 -11.44 18.30
N VAL A 21 -1.07 -10.58 17.31
CA VAL A 21 -2.38 -10.17 16.80
C VAL A 21 -2.42 -10.41 15.30
N THR A 22 -3.47 -11.05 14.83
CA THR A 22 -3.67 -11.36 13.42
C THR A 22 -4.54 -10.28 12.79
N LEU A 23 -4.01 -9.55 11.82
CA LEU A 23 -4.76 -8.68 10.92
C LEU A 23 -5.26 -9.51 9.74
N THR A 24 -6.56 -9.48 9.51
CA THR A 24 -7.18 -9.97 8.28
C THR A 24 -7.71 -8.78 7.49
N VAL A 25 -7.30 -8.65 6.24
CA VAL A 25 -7.80 -7.64 5.29
C VAL A 25 -8.68 -8.37 4.27
N PHE A 26 -9.85 -7.82 3.99
CA PHE A 26 -10.81 -8.37 3.04
C PHE A 26 -10.68 -7.68 1.68
N THR A 27 -11.02 -8.38 0.60
CA THR A 27 -10.96 -7.83 -0.76
C THR A 27 -11.90 -6.63 -0.89
N PRO A 28 -11.45 -5.50 -1.48
CA PRO A 28 -12.32 -4.38 -1.78
C PRO A 28 -13.50 -4.80 -2.64
N ARG A 29 -14.67 -4.22 -2.39
CA ARG A 29 -15.89 -4.48 -3.15
C ARG A 29 -16.64 -3.20 -3.42
N LYS A 30 -17.32 -3.15 -4.57
CA LYS A 30 -18.27 -2.09 -4.89
C LYS A 30 -19.53 -2.23 -4.02
N THR A 31 -20.07 -1.13 -3.54
CA THR A 31 -21.33 -1.09 -2.78
C THR A 31 -22.50 -0.72 -3.70
N ASP A 32 -23.71 -0.78 -3.14
CA ASP A 32 -24.94 -0.36 -3.82
C ASP A 32 -25.00 1.15 -4.09
N GLN A 33 -24.12 1.95 -3.46
CA GLN A 33 -24.07 3.42 -3.57
C GLN A 33 -23.02 3.89 -4.59
N ASP A 34 -22.51 2.99 -5.44
CA ASP A 34 -21.46 3.25 -6.42
C ASP A 34 -20.08 3.62 -5.83
N ASP A 35 -19.93 3.62 -4.50
CA ASP A 35 -18.64 3.71 -3.81
C ASP A 35 -18.02 2.31 -3.60
N TRP A 36 -16.77 2.29 -3.12
CA TRP A 36 -16.05 1.07 -2.77
C TRP A 36 -15.86 0.98 -1.27
N GLU A 37 -15.86 -0.24 -0.74
CA GLU A 37 -15.48 -0.50 0.64
C GLU A 37 -14.43 -1.60 0.74
N CYS A 38 -13.58 -1.51 1.75
CA CYS A 38 -12.63 -2.53 2.15
C CYS A 38 -12.76 -2.77 3.66
N GLY A 39 -12.64 -4.02 4.08
CA GLY A 39 -12.80 -4.40 5.49
C GLY A 39 -11.50 -4.91 6.11
N PHE A 40 -11.38 -4.76 7.42
CA PHE A 40 -10.34 -5.42 8.20
C PHE A 40 -10.84 -5.94 9.55
N GLN A 41 -10.09 -6.87 10.15
CA GLN A 41 -10.37 -7.44 11.47
C GLN A 41 -9.08 -7.81 12.19
N PHE A 42 -9.05 -7.64 13.52
CA PHE A 42 -7.99 -8.14 14.40
C PHE A 42 -8.44 -9.34 15.24
N SER A 43 -7.57 -10.33 15.44
CA SER A 43 -7.83 -11.50 16.28
C SER A 43 -6.53 -12.12 16.83
N PRO A 44 -6.43 -12.60 18.08
CA PRO A 44 -7.40 -12.49 19.19
C PRO A 44 -7.46 -11.04 19.77
N PRO A 45 -8.31 -10.72 20.77
CA PRO A 45 -8.78 -9.36 21.11
C PRO A 45 -7.68 -8.28 21.19
N PRO A 46 -8.03 -7.01 20.88
CA PRO A 46 -9.15 -6.32 21.54
C PRO A 46 -10.47 -6.17 20.76
N ASN A 47 -10.49 -6.29 19.42
CA ASN A 47 -11.68 -5.92 18.63
C ASN A 47 -12.01 -6.94 17.52
N GLN A 48 -12.90 -7.91 17.82
CA GLN A 48 -13.33 -8.95 16.86
C GLN A 48 -14.29 -8.47 15.77
N ARG A 49 -14.74 -7.20 15.80
CA ARG A 49 -15.66 -6.67 14.79
C ARG A 49 -14.89 -6.38 13.50
N THR A 50 -15.42 -6.85 12.38
CA THR A 50 -14.97 -6.38 11.06
C THR A 50 -15.33 -4.91 10.92
N LEU A 51 -14.32 -4.08 10.64
CA LEU A 51 -14.50 -2.66 10.37
C LEU A 51 -14.40 -2.45 8.87
N HIS A 52 -15.26 -1.58 8.34
CA HIS A 52 -15.34 -1.27 6.91
C HIS A 52 -14.99 0.19 6.69
N VAL A 53 -14.16 0.44 5.69
CA VAL A 53 -13.72 1.78 5.30
C VAL A 53 -14.03 1.98 3.82
N ARG A 54 -14.53 3.17 3.47
CA ARG A 54 -14.98 3.50 2.12
C ARG A 54 -13.93 4.28 1.34
N GLY A 55 -14.01 4.21 0.01
CA GLY A 55 -13.25 5.01 -0.94
C GLY A 55 -14.01 5.14 -2.25
N VAL A 56 -13.62 6.08 -3.11
CA VAL A 56 -14.26 6.25 -4.42
C VAL A 56 -13.86 5.16 -5.42
N ASP A 57 -12.73 4.48 -5.17
CA ASP A 57 -12.25 3.33 -5.93
C ASP A 57 -11.69 2.24 -4.99
N ALA A 58 -11.40 1.08 -5.57
CA ALA A 58 -10.89 -0.09 -4.83
C ALA A 58 -9.53 0.17 -4.13
N ILE A 59 -8.63 0.96 -4.75
CA ILE A 59 -7.32 1.31 -4.20
C ILE A 59 -7.51 2.24 -3.00
N GLN A 60 -8.34 3.26 -3.14
CA GLN A 60 -8.66 4.21 -2.07
C GLN A 60 -9.31 3.53 -0.88
N ALA A 61 -10.29 2.64 -1.13
CA ALA A 61 -10.92 1.88 -0.06
C ALA A 61 -9.89 1.02 0.69
N LEU A 62 -8.98 0.34 -0.03
CA LEU A 62 -7.92 -0.48 0.55
C LEU A 62 -6.90 0.33 1.35
N LEU A 63 -6.38 1.42 0.78
CA LEU A 63 -5.43 2.30 1.48
C LEU A 63 -6.05 2.91 2.73
N SER A 64 -7.30 3.38 2.65
CA SER A 64 -8.02 3.92 3.80
C SER A 64 -8.25 2.84 4.86
N CYS A 65 -8.59 1.62 4.44
CA CYS A 65 -8.72 0.47 5.32
C CYS A 65 -7.41 0.16 6.07
N LEU A 66 -6.26 0.16 5.38
CA LEU A 66 -4.95 -0.06 5.98
C LEU A 66 -4.55 1.08 6.94
N THR A 67 -4.86 2.33 6.58
CA THR A 67 -4.63 3.50 7.44
C THR A 67 -5.45 3.44 8.73
N VAL A 68 -6.73 3.05 8.65
CA VAL A 68 -7.55 2.87 9.85
C VAL A 68 -7.07 1.66 10.66
N ALA A 69 -6.73 0.54 10.02
CA ALA A 69 -6.18 -0.62 10.71
C ALA A 69 -4.91 -0.27 11.51
N ARG A 70 -4.04 0.56 10.93
CA ARG A 70 -2.86 1.11 11.58
C ARG A 70 -3.21 1.95 12.82
N SER A 71 -4.19 2.86 12.73
CA SER A 71 -4.57 3.73 13.87
C SER A 71 -5.15 2.97 15.06
N TYR A 72 -5.66 1.76 14.86
CA TYR A 72 -6.14 0.91 15.98
C TYR A 72 -5.00 0.35 16.84
N ILE A 73 -3.77 0.38 16.34
CA ILE A 73 -2.63 -0.26 17.00
C ILE A 73 -1.54 0.76 17.33
N GLU A 74 -1.41 1.83 16.55
CA GLU A 74 -0.58 2.99 16.88
C GLU A 74 -1.29 3.92 17.87
N HIS A 75 -0.98 3.81 19.17
CA HIS A 75 -1.42 4.77 20.19
C HIS A 75 -0.37 5.89 20.35
N PRO A 76 -0.75 7.18 20.35
CA PRO A 76 0.19 8.32 20.25
C PRO A 76 1.15 8.52 21.44
N THR A 77 0.99 7.77 22.54
CA THR A 77 1.75 7.97 23.78
C THR A 77 2.75 6.86 24.07
N GLU A 78 2.72 5.75 23.34
CA GLU A 78 3.52 4.58 23.69
C GLU A 78 4.01 3.84 22.44
N GLU A 79 5.29 3.47 22.45
CA GLU A 79 5.91 2.52 21.51
C GLU A 79 5.39 1.09 21.77
N ARG A 80 4.06 0.93 21.79
CA ARG A 80 3.35 -0.29 22.19
C ARG A 80 3.38 -1.38 21.13
N SER A 81 4.11 -1.26 20.03
CA SER A 81 3.94 -2.21 18.94
C SER A 81 5.15 -2.27 18.02
N SER A 82 5.77 -3.45 17.89
CA SER A 82 6.81 -3.74 16.90
C SER A 82 6.17 -3.88 15.52
N TRP A 83 5.70 -2.75 14.99
CA TRP A 83 5.10 -2.60 13.66
C TRP A 83 6.16 -2.24 12.64
N GLN A 84 7.40 -2.67 12.83
CA GLN A 84 8.51 -2.34 11.93
C GLN A 84 8.14 -2.66 10.46
N GLY A 85 7.36 -3.71 10.19
CA GLY A 85 6.85 -3.97 8.85
C GLY A 85 5.88 -2.94 8.27
N MET A 86 5.00 -2.31 9.07
CA MET A 86 3.99 -1.36 8.59
C MET A 86 4.35 0.12 8.80
N VAL A 87 5.12 0.43 9.84
CA VAL A 87 5.75 1.75 10.04
C VAL A 87 6.69 2.07 8.88
N HIS A 88 7.35 1.04 8.32
CA HIS A 88 8.21 1.15 7.14
C HIS A 88 7.53 0.76 5.81
N ALA A 89 6.28 0.31 5.81
CA ALA A 89 5.51 0.06 4.59
C ALA A 89 4.98 1.34 3.93
N GLY A 90 5.32 2.52 4.47
CA GLY A 90 5.04 3.78 3.82
C GLY A 90 3.55 4.05 3.58
N LEU A 91 2.67 3.69 4.53
CA LEU A 91 1.32 4.25 4.52
C LEU A 91 1.45 5.77 4.71
N PRO A 92 1.14 6.57 3.68
CA PRO A 92 1.34 8.01 3.70
C PRO A 92 0.35 8.63 4.68
N ARG A 93 0.71 9.80 5.24
CA ARG A 93 -0.32 10.73 5.67
C ARG A 93 -1.07 11.12 4.39
N PHE A 94 -2.38 10.90 4.35
CA PHE A 94 -3.22 11.47 3.31
C PHE A 94 -2.94 12.98 3.29
N ALA A 95 -2.39 13.45 2.16
CA ALA A 95 -1.96 14.81 1.85
C ALA A 95 -0.54 15.27 2.28
N GLU A 96 0.09 15.91 1.28
CA GLU A 96 1.39 16.59 1.17
C GLU A 96 2.62 15.72 0.88
N LYS A 97 3.30 16.07 -0.24
CA LYS A 97 4.63 15.56 -0.59
C LYS A 97 5.59 15.99 0.51
N PRO A 98 6.30 15.08 1.20
CA PRO A 98 7.31 15.52 2.15
C PRO A 98 8.36 16.38 1.45
N GLU A 99 8.78 17.49 2.07
CA GLU A 99 9.75 18.42 1.49
C GLU A 99 11.08 17.73 1.15
N ALA A 100 11.50 16.76 1.96
CA ALA A 100 12.70 15.93 1.75
C ALA A 100 12.42 14.62 0.99
N TYR A 101 11.29 14.49 0.30
CA TYR A 101 10.95 13.26 -0.42
C TYR A 101 11.90 12.99 -1.58
N GLN A 102 12.52 11.82 -1.56
CA GLN A 102 13.27 11.29 -2.69
C GLN A 102 12.45 10.18 -3.37
N PRO A 103 12.11 10.33 -4.67
CA PRO A 103 11.38 9.29 -5.37
C PRO A 103 12.18 7.99 -5.41
N PRO A 104 11.52 6.83 -5.25
CA PRO A 104 12.20 5.55 -5.40
C PRO A 104 12.75 5.40 -6.82
N THR A 105 13.86 4.67 -6.94
CA THR A 105 14.33 4.21 -8.25
C THR A 105 13.28 3.30 -8.87
N VAL A 106 12.74 3.71 -10.02
CA VAL A 106 11.74 2.95 -10.76
C VAL A 106 12.43 1.78 -11.47
N PRO A 107 12.02 0.52 -11.23
CA PRO A 107 12.61 -0.63 -11.91
C PRO A 107 12.25 -0.62 -13.41
N PRO A 108 13.06 -1.29 -14.25
CA PRO A 108 12.71 -1.48 -15.66
C PRO A 108 11.42 -2.28 -15.81
N CYS A 109 10.76 -2.14 -16.96
CA CYS A 109 9.63 -3.02 -17.30
C CYS A 109 10.10 -4.45 -17.54
N GLU A 110 9.27 -5.40 -17.14
CA GLU A 110 9.38 -6.82 -17.42
C GLU A 110 8.25 -7.24 -18.38
N ALA A 111 8.48 -8.28 -19.17
CA ALA A 111 7.43 -8.86 -19.99
C ALA A 111 6.26 -9.31 -19.10
N ASN A 112 5.02 -9.05 -19.53
CA ASN A 112 3.86 -9.51 -18.77
C ASN A 112 3.81 -11.04 -18.81
N PRO A 113 3.90 -11.73 -17.65
CA PRO A 113 3.88 -13.19 -17.62
C PRO A 113 2.54 -13.80 -18.04
N GLY A 114 1.48 -12.98 -18.15
CA GLY A 114 0.11 -13.46 -18.31
C GLY A 114 -0.44 -14.08 -17.02
N GLY A 115 -1.77 -14.20 -16.93
CA GLY A 115 -2.42 -14.87 -15.79
C GLY A 115 -2.37 -14.10 -14.46
N LEU A 116 -1.89 -12.85 -14.44
CA LEU A 116 -1.98 -11.97 -13.27
C LEU A 116 -3.44 -11.55 -13.05
N GLU A 117 -3.93 -11.66 -11.82
CA GLU A 117 -5.28 -11.26 -11.47
C GLU A 117 -5.31 -9.76 -11.10
N PRO A 118 -6.09 -8.92 -11.80
CA PRO A 118 -6.25 -7.52 -11.42
C PRO A 118 -6.84 -7.40 -10.01
N LEU A 119 -6.20 -6.62 -9.15
CA LEU A 119 -6.74 -6.21 -7.85
C LEU A 119 -7.61 -4.96 -8.02
N ALA A 120 -7.14 -4.00 -8.80
CA ALA A 120 -7.84 -2.76 -9.07
C ALA A 120 -7.43 -2.14 -10.42
N VAL A 121 -8.35 -1.39 -11.02
CA VAL A 121 -8.09 -0.56 -12.19
C VAL A 121 -8.60 0.84 -11.90
N GLY A 122 -7.77 1.84 -12.14
CA GLY A 122 -8.12 3.26 -12.05
C GLY A 122 -7.75 3.99 -13.33
N THR A 123 -8.39 5.14 -13.56
CA THR A 123 -8.11 6.01 -14.71
C THR A 123 -7.43 7.28 -14.22
N LEU A 124 -6.19 7.49 -14.63
CA LEU A 124 -5.42 8.71 -14.39
C LEU A 124 -5.49 9.60 -15.62
N GLY A 125 -5.40 10.92 -15.43
CA GLY A 125 -5.23 11.86 -16.55
C GLY A 125 -3.75 12.02 -16.89
N CYS A 126 -3.36 12.04 -18.15
CA CYS A 126 -2.00 12.42 -18.56
C CYS A 126 -2.03 13.29 -19.82
N PRO A 127 -1.01 14.09 -20.12
CA PRO A 127 -0.97 14.84 -21.36
C PRO A 127 -0.70 13.94 -22.57
N ASP A 128 -1.34 14.24 -23.69
CA ASP A 128 -0.94 13.79 -25.03
C ASP A 128 0.21 14.65 -25.59
N GLU A 129 0.67 14.36 -26.80
CA GLU A 129 1.74 15.11 -27.47
C GLU A 129 1.40 16.61 -27.68
N ALA A 130 0.11 16.96 -27.66
CA ALA A 130 -0.38 18.33 -27.78
C ALA A 130 -0.69 18.97 -26.42
N GLY A 131 -0.37 18.31 -25.31
CA GLY A 131 -0.62 18.79 -23.94
C GLY A 131 -2.08 18.64 -23.47
N ARG A 132 -2.95 17.99 -24.23
CA ARG A 132 -4.35 17.76 -23.87
C ARG A 132 -4.46 16.55 -22.94
N ALA A 133 -5.38 16.59 -22.01
CA ALA A 133 -5.64 15.46 -21.12
C ALA A 133 -6.16 14.25 -21.92
N ARG A 134 -5.58 13.09 -21.66
CA ARG A 134 -6.03 11.77 -22.12
C ARG A 134 -6.10 10.81 -20.94
N ALA A 135 -6.93 9.79 -21.06
CA ALA A 135 -7.00 8.70 -20.09
C ALA A 135 -5.74 7.81 -20.13
N LEU A 136 -5.28 7.42 -18.95
CA LEU A 136 -4.22 6.45 -18.73
C LEU A 136 -4.71 5.44 -17.69
N ALA A 137 -4.84 4.17 -18.08
CA ALA A 137 -5.27 3.15 -17.13
C ALA A 137 -4.09 2.75 -16.23
N LEU A 138 -4.31 2.83 -14.93
CA LEU A 138 -3.48 2.21 -13.91
C LEU A 138 -4.14 0.88 -13.53
N THR A 139 -3.49 -0.23 -13.88
CA THR A 139 -3.87 -1.56 -13.39
C THR A 139 -2.90 -2.00 -12.31
N VAL A 140 -3.42 -2.36 -11.15
CA VAL A 140 -2.68 -2.94 -10.04
C VAL A 140 -3.13 -4.38 -9.88
N TYR A 141 -2.19 -5.31 -9.90
CA TYR A 141 -2.47 -6.75 -9.80
C TYR A 141 -2.37 -7.22 -8.35
N LYS A 142 -2.99 -8.35 -8.04
CA LYS A 142 -2.81 -8.98 -6.72
C LYS A 142 -1.34 -9.38 -6.52
N PRO A 143 -0.73 -9.02 -5.38
CA PRO A 143 0.59 -9.51 -5.03
C PRO A 143 0.68 -11.04 -5.06
N VAL A 144 1.79 -11.54 -5.59
CA VAL A 144 2.11 -12.97 -5.66
C VAL A 144 3.43 -13.24 -4.97
N ARG A 145 3.53 -14.39 -4.28
CA ARG A 145 4.79 -14.86 -3.71
C ARG A 145 5.57 -15.61 -4.78
N VAL A 146 6.83 -15.26 -4.97
CA VAL A 146 7.73 -15.93 -5.91
C VAL A 146 8.66 -16.93 -5.19
N ASP A 147 9.41 -17.71 -5.95
CA ASP A 147 10.14 -18.90 -5.45
C ASP A 147 11.17 -18.61 -4.34
N ASP A 148 11.77 -17.42 -4.35
CA ASP A 148 12.72 -16.97 -3.32
C ASP A 148 12.05 -16.56 -1.99
N GLY A 149 10.72 -16.60 -1.95
CA GLY A 149 9.91 -16.24 -0.80
C GLY A 149 9.49 -14.77 -0.77
N THR A 150 10.02 -13.90 -1.64
CA THR A 150 9.65 -12.49 -1.77
C THR A 150 8.25 -12.34 -2.38
N TRP A 151 7.55 -11.29 -1.99
CA TRP A 151 6.28 -10.91 -2.61
C TRP A 151 6.51 -9.86 -3.68
N LYS A 152 5.87 -10.03 -4.84
CA LYS A 152 5.86 -9.06 -5.93
C LYS A 152 4.45 -8.57 -6.19
N CYS A 153 4.29 -7.25 -6.35
CA CYS A 153 3.04 -6.64 -6.81
C CYS A 153 3.26 -6.00 -8.17
N ALA A 154 2.68 -6.58 -9.22
CA ALA A 154 2.74 -6.00 -10.54
C ALA A 154 1.82 -4.76 -10.64
N PHE A 155 2.26 -3.78 -11.41
CA PHE A 155 1.43 -2.67 -11.86
C PHE A 155 1.74 -2.32 -13.32
N LEU A 156 0.76 -1.71 -13.97
CA LEU A 156 0.82 -1.29 -15.37
C LEU A 156 0.18 0.09 -15.51
N LEU A 157 0.87 1.00 -16.20
CA LEU A 157 0.34 2.26 -16.72
C LEU A 157 0.28 2.14 -18.23
N GLY A 158 -0.89 1.85 -18.78
CA GLY A 158 -1.01 1.41 -20.17
C GLY A 158 -2.42 1.49 -20.72
N SER A 159 -2.58 1.00 -21.96
CA SER A 159 -3.86 0.95 -22.67
C SER A 159 -4.44 -0.46 -22.77
N THR A 160 -3.59 -1.48 -22.70
CA THR A 160 -3.96 -2.90 -22.83
C THR A 160 -3.29 -3.73 -21.76
N LEU A 161 -3.93 -4.83 -21.32
CA LEU A 161 -3.41 -5.68 -20.24
C LEU A 161 -2.18 -6.50 -20.63
N ASP A 162 -1.83 -6.56 -21.92
CA ASP A 162 -0.66 -7.33 -22.40
C ASP A 162 0.64 -6.51 -22.39
N GLU A 163 0.57 -5.24 -22.02
CA GLU A 163 1.73 -4.36 -21.95
C GLU A 163 2.72 -4.77 -20.82
N PRO A 164 4.02 -4.47 -20.98
CA PRO A 164 5.04 -4.75 -19.97
C PRO A 164 4.70 -4.16 -18.60
N VAL A 165 4.90 -4.95 -17.55
CA VAL A 165 4.58 -4.57 -16.16
C VAL A 165 5.83 -4.16 -15.40
N ARG A 166 5.65 -3.46 -14.29
CA ARG A 166 6.68 -3.24 -13.27
C ARG A 166 6.26 -3.88 -11.97
N HIS A 167 7.22 -4.21 -11.12
CA HIS A 167 6.94 -4.86 -9.84
C HIS A 167 7.41 -3.99 -8.68
N GLY A 168 6.51 -3.78 -7.72
CA GLY A 168 6.91 -3.54 -6.34
C GLY A 168 7.26 -4.85 -5.65
N THR A 169 8.05 -4.77 -4.59
CA THR A 169 8.53 -5.92 -3.82
C THR A 169 8.37 -5.69 -2.33
N GLY A 170 8.14 -6.76 -1.58
CA GLY A 170 8.11 -6.72 -0.11
C GLY A 170 8.23 -8.10 0.51
N ASP A 171 8.37 -8.13 1.84
CA ASP A 171 8.45 -9.39 2.58
C ASP A 171 7.07 -10.04 2.76
N ASP A 172 6.01 -9.26 2.53
CA ASP A 172 4.64 -9.76 2.47
C ASP A 172 3.76 -9.06 1.42
N PHE A 173 2.51 -9.53 1.34
CA PHE A 173 1.48 -9.01 0.46
C PHE A 173 1.27 -7.49 0.58
N ILE A 174 1.17 -6.97 1.82
CA ILE A 174 0.84 -5.57 2.08
C ILE A 174 2.03 -4.69 1.68
N GLU A 175 3.25 -5.10 2.02
CA GLU A 175 4.47 -4.38 1.68
C GLU A 175 4.70 -4.35 0.17
N ALA A 176 4.56 -5.48 -0.51
CA ALA A 176 4.68 -5.53 -1.97
C ALA A 176 3.64 -4.64 -2.66
N LEU A 177 2.40 -4.65 -2.17
CA LEU A 177 1.33 -3.79 -2.69
C LEU A 177 1.65 -2.30 -2.52
N LEU A 178 2.06 -1.89 -1.31
CA LEU A 178 2.36 -0.49 -1.01
C LEU A 178 3.59 -0.01 -1.80
N ASP A 179 4.60 -0.87 -1.95
CA ASP A 179 5.76 -0.58 -2.82
C ASP A 179 5.33 -0.44 -4.28
N GLY A 180 4.47 -1.34 -4.78
CA GLY A 180 3.94 -1.27 -6.14
C GLY A 180 3.15 0.01 -6.42
N LEU A 181 2.30 0.43 -5.47
CA LEU A 181 1.53 1.67 -5.58
C LEU A 181 2.43 2.92 -5.52
N ALA A 182 3.48 2.90 -4.69
CA ALA A 182 4.44 4.00 -4.61
C ALA A 182 5.32 4.10 -5.87
N LEU A 183 5.72 2.96 -6.45
CA LEU A 183 6.40 2.92 -7.75
C LEU A 183 5.48 3.35 -8.90
N ALA A 184 4.20 2.99 -8.86
CA ALA A 184 3.21 3.47 -9.83
C ALA A 184 3.08 4.99 -9.79
N ARG A 185 3.04 5.57 -8.58
CA ARG A 185 3.08 7.02 -8.39
C ARG A 185 4.33 7.65 -8.99
N ALA A 186 5.51 7.15 -8.63
CA ALA A 186 6.78 7.68 -9.13
C ALA A 186 6.89 7.57 -10.66
N THR A 187 6.40 6.47 -11.23
CA THR A 187 6.35 6.25 -12.68
C THR A 187 5.41 7.25 -13.34
N TYR A 188 4.21 7.46 -12.78
CA TYR A 188 3.26 8.44 -13.28
C TYR A 188 3.82 9.87 -13.19
N GLU A 189 4.35 10.29 -12.04
CA GLU A 189 4.93 11.63 -11.86
C GLU A 189 6.06 11.91 -12.87
N ALA A 190 6.86 10.91 -13.23
CA ALA A 190 7.90 11.03 -14.26
C ALA A 190 7.36 11.17 -15.70
N MET A 191 6.10 10.79 -15.95
CA MET A 191 5.42 10.97 -17.24
C MET A 191 4.76 12.35 -17.38
N ILE A 192 4.57 13.06 -16.28
CA ILE A 192 3.86 14.35 -16.24
C ILE A 192 4.86 15.52 -16.32
N PRO A 193 4.72 16.45 -17.26
CA PRO A 193 5.52 17.67 -17.29
C PRO A 193 5.38 18.48 -16.00
N GLU A 194 6.46 19.13 -15.56
CA GLU A 194 6.42 20.00 -14.39
C GLU A 194 5.35 21.09 -14.54
N GLY A 195 4.52 21.24 -13.50
CA GLY A 195 3.41 22.21 -13.48
C GLY A 195 2.17 21.81 -14.29
N TRP A 196 2.14 20.63 -14.91
CA TRP A 196 0.93 20.13 -15.56
C TRP A 196 -0.04 19.55 -14.52
N GLU A 197 -1.29 19.97 -14.61
CA GLU A 197 -2.39 19.46 -13.78
C GLU A 197 -3.48 18.92 -14.70
N ALA A 198 -4.01 17.74 -14.36
CA ALA A 198 -5.17 17.20 -15.06
C ALA A 198 -6.38 18.14 -14.83
N PRO A 199 -7.26 18.34 -15.83
CA PRO A 199 -8.52 19.05 -15.63
C PRO A 199 -9.31 18.40 -14.49
N LEU A 200 -9.84 19.23 -13.59
CA LEU A 200 -10.78 18.77 -12.56
C LEU A 200 -12.00 18.16 -13.25
N SER A 201 -12.11 16.84 -13.22
CA SER A 201 -13.22 16.08 -13.77
C SER A 201 -13.34 14.76 -13.03
N ASP A 202 -14.57 14.23 -12.95
CA ASP A 202 -14.84 12.92 -12.35
C ASP A 202 -14.24 11.76 -13.18
N GLU A 203 -13.77 12.05 -14.39
CA GLU A 203 -13.19 11.07 -15.31
C GLU A 203 -11.73 10.71 -14.98
N PHE A 204 -10.99 11.64 -14.37
CA PHE A 204 -9.58 11.46 -14.04
C PHE A 204 -9.37 11.49 -12.53
N LEU A 205 -9.07 10.32 -11.96
CA LEU A 205 -8.58 10.23 -10.59
C LEU A 205 -7.15 10.79 -10.61
N GLY A 206 -6.92 11.94 -9.97
CA GLY A 206 -5.56 12.46 -9.78
C GLY A 206 -4.69 11.47 -8.98
N PRO A 207 -3.34 11.55 -9.02
CA PRO A 207 -2.47 10.61 -8.31
C PRO A 207 -2.47 10.80 -6.78
N THR A 208 -3.31 11.69 -6.26
CA THR A 208 -3.34 12.11 -4.85
C THR A 208 -3.65 10.95 -3.90
N PHE A 209 -4.35 9.93 -4.39
CA PHE A 209 -4.63 8.71 -3.62
C PHE A 209 -3.44 7.73 -3.56
N LEU A 210 -2.49 7.81 -4.49
CA LEU A 210 -1.34 6.90 -4.50
C LEU A 210 -0.35 7.29 -3.40
N PRO A 211 0.26 6.31 -2.70
CA PRO A 211 1.17 6.60 -1.61
C PRO A 211 2.53 7.11 -2.08
N TYR A 212 3.15 7.96 -1.26
CA TYR A 212 4.58 8.22 -1.35
C TYR A 212 5.32 7.10 -0.61
N LYS A 213 6.41 6.61 -1.20
CA LYS A 213 7.29 5.67 -0.49
C LYS A 213 7.93 6.38 0.71
N VAL A 214 7.70 5.87 1.92
CA VAL A 214 8.38 6.31 3.13
C VAL A 214 9.25 5.15 3.63
N GLY A 215 10.47 5.03 3.09
CA GLY A 215 11.45 4.00 3.46
C GLY A 215 11.18 2.59 2.91
N ARG A 216 12.07 1.65 3.24
CA ARG A 216 11.86 0.19 3.09
C ARG A 216 11.79 -0.39 4.51
N ALA A 217 10.87 -1.31 4.76
CA ALA A 217 10.98 -2.20 5.89
C ALA A 217 12.14 -3.16 5.58
N TYR A 218 13.33 -2.90 6.08
CA TYR A 218 14.34 -3.95 6.14
C TYR A 218 14.48 -4.38 7.59
N ALA A 219 14.19 -5.67 7.79
CA ALA A 219 14.76 -6.59 8.77
C ALA A 219 15.13 -6.01 10.15
N MET A 220 14.48 -6.54 11.19
CA MET A 220 15.10 -7.39 12.24
C MET A 220 16.60 -7.19 12.53
N GLU A 221 17.12 -5.97 12.56
CA GLU A 221 18.26 -5.67 13.41
C GLU A 221 17.67 -5.25 14.75
N PRO A 222 17.97 -5.96 15.86
CA PRO A 222 17.70 -5.40 17.16
C PRO A 222 18.43 -4.06 17.15
N THR A 223 17.67 -2.96 17.23
CA THR A 223 18.27 -1.66 17.48
C THR A 223 19.08 -1.84 18.75
N SER A 224 20.40 -1.93 18.60
CA SER A 224 21.32 -1.86 19.72
C SER A 224 21.32 -0.40 20.16
N ASP A 225 20.20 0.01 20.77
CA ASP A 225 20.18 1.20 21.57
C ASP A 225 21.09 0.88 22.77
N PRO A 226 22.22 1.58 22.95
CA PRO A 226 23.11 1.33 24.07
C PRO A 226 22.43 1.55 25.44
N ASP A 227 21.26 2.20 25.46
CA ASP A 227 20.42 2.38 26.64
C ASP A 227 19.23 1.39 26.74
N MET A 228 19.06 0.48 25.78
CA MET A 228 18.09 -0.61 25.93
C MET A 228 18.61 -1.68 26.91
N PRO A 229 17.77 -2.15 27.85
CA PRO A 229 18.15 -3.27 28.69
C PRO A 229 18.41 -4.52 27.83
N ASP A 230 19.53 -5.18 28.07
CA ASP A 230 19.83 -6.48 27.45
C ASP A 230 18.86 -7.52 28.00
N PHE A 231 17.99 -8.03 27.12
CA PHE A 231 17.02 -9.08 27.43
C PHE A 231 17.43 -10.44 26.86
N SER A 232 18.72 -10.63 26.56
CA SER A 232 19.31 -11.97 26.50
C SER A 232 19.12 -12.63 27.87
N ALA A 233 18.08 -13.46 28.02
CA ALA A 233 17.88 -14.23 29.24
C ALA A 233 19.12 -15.12 29.52
N PRO A 234 19.44 -15.42 30.80
CA PRO A 234 20.64 -16.15 31.19
C PRO A 234 20.73 -17.58 30.64
#